data_AF-A0A2T4JHN4-F1
#
_entry.id   AF-A0A2T4JHN4-F1
#
_cell.length_a   1.000
_cell.length_b   1.000
_cell.length_c   1.000
_cell.angle_alpha   90.00
_cell.angle_beta   90.00
_cell.angle_gamma   90.00
#
_symmetry.space_group_name_H-M   'P 1'
#
loop_
_entity.id
_entity.type
_entity.pdbx_description
1 polymer ?
#
loop_
_entity_poly.entity_id
_entity_poly.type
_entity_poly.pdbx_seq_one_letter_code
_entity_poly.pdbx_strand_id
1 'polypeptide(L)'
;MSILTRRAILAAPFVIAALSGAGPARAAPGDPSPGLMILTGFRGTDPASPEAAQVCRMLARGEIAGVLLLERNIRSPEQLSRLTNALRAASPALPPVIALDQEGGKVARLGAAQGFLDWRGAADLARDTASSEDIYAYYAPRAQQ
;
A
#
# COMPACT_ATOMS: atom_id res chain seq x y z
N MET A 1 -64.93 -42.64 4.87
CA MET A 1 -64.37 -43.98 4.61
C MET A 1 -63.43 -43.84 3.42
N SER A 2 -62.20 -44.34 3.52
CA SER A 2 -61.11 -44.30 2.51
C SER A 2 -60.36 -42.96 2.36
N ILE A 3 -59.03 -42.81 2.26
CA ILE A 3 -57.80 -43.53 2.62
C ILE A 3 -56.68 -42.47 2.43
N LEU A 4 -55.65 -42.49 3.28
CA LEU A 4 -54.43 -41.66 3.17
C LEU A 4 -53.75 -41.80 1.80
N THR A 5 -53.19 -40.69 1.27
CA THR A 5 -52.04 -40.79 0.36
C THR A 5 -50.97 -39.72 0.64
N ARG A 6 -49.93 -40.19 1.32
CA ARG A 6 -48.49 -39.86 1.25
C ARG A 6 -48.08 -38.60 0.47
N ARG A 7 -47.38 -37.70 1.18
CA ARG A 7 -46.02 -37.23 0.82
C ARG A 7 -45.37 -36.55 2.03
N ALA A 8 -44.59 -37.35 2.77
CA ALA A 8 -43.61 -36.83 3.71
C ALA A 8 -42.46 -36.22 2.89
N ILE A 9 -42.27 -34.91 2.98
CA ILE A 9 -41.03 -34.28 2.55
C ILE A 9 -40.16 -34.21 3.80
N LEU A 10 -39.20 -35.13 3.89
CA LEU A 10 -38.14 -35.07 4.88
C LEU A 10 -37.35 -33.77 4.65
N ALA A 11 -37.37 -32.90 5.66
CA ALA A 11 -36.41 -31.81 5.78
C ALA A 11 -35.02 -32.44 6.03
N ALA A 12 -34.18 -32.47 5.00
CA ALA A 12 -32.77 -32.80 5.17
C ALA A 12 -32.08 -31.62 5.86
N PRO A 13 -31.33 -31.81 6.96
CA PRO A 13 -30.55 -30.74 7.54
C PRO A 13 -29.42 -30.37 6.58
N PHE A 14 -29.38 -29.11 6.17
CA PHE A 14 -28.24 -28.50 5.50
C PHE A 14 -27.08 -28.48 6.51
N VAL A 15 -26.16 -29.44 6.42
CA VAL A 15 -24.90 -29.38 7.15
C VAL A 15 -24.02 -28.38 6.42
N ILE A 16 -24.06 -27.12 6.86
CA ILE A 16 -23.01 -26.15 6.55
C ILE A 16 -21.79 -26.62 7.36
N ALA A 17 -20.88 -27.32 6.70
CA ALA A 17 -19.54 -27.53 7.25
C ALA A 17 -18.88 -26.15 7.33
N ALA A 18 -18.91 -25.56 8.52
CA ALA A 18 -18.06 -24.43 8.83
C ALA A 18 -16.62 -24.92 8.68
N LEU A 19 -15.93 -24.47 7.64
CA LEU A 19 -14.48 -24.56 7.52
C LEU A 19 -13.88 -23.64 8.60
N SER A 20 -13.95 -24.10 9.85
CA SER A 20 -13.22 -23.51 10.96
C SER A 20 -11.74 -23.78 10.74
N GLY A 21 -11.00 -22.72 10.44
CA GLY A 21 -9.55 -22.70 10.61
C GLY A 21 -8.72 -22.83 9.34
N ALA A 22 -8.87 -21.91 8.40
CA ALA A 22 -7.67 -21.46 7.70
C ALA A 22 -6.84 -20.64 8.70
N GLY A 23 -6.02 -21.33 9.49
CA GLY A 23 -4.94 -20.66 10.22
C GLY A 23 -4.06 -19.91 9.23
N PRO A 24 -3.38 -18.82 9.63
CA PRO A 24 -2.50 -18.11 8.71
C PRO A 24 -1.50 -19.12 8.14
N ALA A 25 -1.44 -19.21 6.82
CA ALA A 25 -0.44 -20.01 6.13
C ALA A 25 0.93 -19.51 6.58
N ARG A 26 1.55 -20.24 7.50
CA ARG A 26 2.84 -19.86 8.06
C ARG A 26 3.88 -20.33 7.06
N ALA A 27 4.66 -19.38 6.53
CA ALA A 27 5.78 -19.69 5.64
C ALA A 27 6.67 -20.78 6.27
N ALA A 28 7.19 -21.67 5.44
CA ALA A 28 8.14 -22.69 5.88
C ALA A 28 9.36 -22.00 6.54
N PRO A 29 10.02 -22.63 7.52
CA PRO A 29 11.21 -22.05 8.15
C PRO A 29 12.26 -21.74 7.07
N GLY A 30 12.57 -20.46 6.86
CA GLY A 30 13.55 -19.99 5.87
C GLY A 30 12.97 -19.20 4.70
N ASP A 31 11.67 -19.34 4.40
CA ASP A 31 11.04 -18.54 3.35
C ASP A 31 10.53 -17.20 3.91
N PRO A 32 10.84 -16.07 3.26
CA PRO A 32 10.26 -14.79 3.63
C PRO A 32 8.72 -14.89 3.52
N SER A 33 8.02 -14.36 4.53
CA SER A 33 6.56 -14.29 4.52
C SER A 33 6.08 -13.71 3.18
N PRO A 34 5.11 -14.34 2.48
CA PRO A 34 4.58 -13.82 1.21
C PRO A 34 4.12 -12.36 1.30
N GLY A 35 3.64 -11.93 2.48
CA GLY A 35 3.27 -10.54 2.73
C GLY A 35 4.42 -9.56 2.52
N LEU A 36 5.66 -9.97 2.82
CA LEU A 36 6.87 -9.16 2.64
C LEU A 36 7.28 -8.99 1.16
N MET A 37 6.50 -9.51 0.21
CA MET A 37 6.65 -9.26 -1.22
C MET A 37 5.58 -8.31 -1.78
N ILE A 38 4.68 -7.80 -0.94
CA ILE A 38 3.50 -7.04 -1.37
C ILE A 38 3.60 -5.58 -0.95
N LEU A 39 3.40 -4.68 -1.91
CA LEU A 39 3.07 -3.27 -1.67
C LEU A 39 1.61 -3.02 -2.03
N THR A 40 0.92 -2.22 -1.22
CA THR A 40 -0.48 -1.83 -1.49
C THR A 40 -0.68 -0.33 -1.43
N GLY A 41 -1.62 0.18 -2.23
CA GLY A 41 -2.12 1.54 -2.07
C GLY A 41 -3.24 1.62 -1.04
N PHE A 42 -3.57 2.84 -0.61
CA PHE A 42 -4.74 3.15 0.22
C PHE A 42 -5.21 4.59 -0.02
N ARG A 43 -6.39 4.96 0.49
CA ARG A 43 -6.94 6.33 0.47
C ARG A 43 -6.81 6.98 1.85
N GLY A 44 -6.63 8.30 1.84
CA GLY A 44 -6.57 9.12 3.04
C GLY A 44 -5.21 9.75 3.25
N THR A 45 -5.24 10.88 3.95
CA THR A 45 -4.09 11.76 4.22
C THR A 45 -3.77 11.82 5.72
N ASP A 46 -4.52 11.10 6.54
CA ASP A 46 -4.35 11.07 7.99
C ASP A 46 -4.23 9.62 8.47
N PRO A 47 -3.31 9.29 9.39
CA PRO A 47 -3.18 7.95 9.96
C PRO A 47 -4.47 7.38 10.56
N ALA A 48 -5.37 8.22 11.07
CA ALA A 48 -6.66 7.82 11.61
C ALA A 48 -7.72 7.58 10.53
N SER A 49 -7.44 7.86 9.26
CA SER A 49 -8.34 7.51 8.16
C SER A 49 -8.56 6.00 8.13
N PRO A 50 -9.78 5.50 7.84
CA PRO A 50 -10.10 4.08 7.95
C PRO A 50 -9.13 3.14 7.20
N GLU A 51 -8.78 3.47 5.96
CA GLU A 51 -7.86 2.66 5.15
C GLU A 51 -6.40 2.79 5.62
N ALA A 52 -5.97 3.99 6.05
CA ALA A 52 -4.63 4.18 6.62
C ALA A 52 -4.45 3.36 7.92
N ALA A 53 -5.45 3.41 8.80
CA ALA A 53 -5.46 2.60 10.01
C ALA A 53 -5.47 1.09 9.71
N GLN A 54 -6.14 0.66 8.64
CA GLN A 54 -6.10 -0.73 8.19
C GLN A 54 -4.72 -1.13 7.69
N VAL A 55 -4.09 -0.31 6.85
CA VAL A 55 -2.72 -0.52 6.38
C VAL A 55 -1.74 -0.63 7.55
N CYS A 56 -1.84 0.25 8.56
CA CYS A 56 -1.00 0.15 9.76
C CYS A 56 -1.15 -1.20 10.46
N ARG A 57 -2.37 -1.74 10.56
CA ARG A 57 -2.58 -3.09 11.13
C ARG A 57 -1.98 -4.19 10.26
N MET A 58 -2.07 -4.10 8.94
CA MET A 58 -1.49 -5.08 8.03
C MET A 58 0.05 -5.07 8.10
N LEU A 59 0.65 -3.87 8.15
CA LEU A 59 2.08 -3.68 8.39
C LEU A 59 2.53 -4.32 9.70
N ALA A 60 1.83 -4.05 10.80
CA ALA A 60 2.15 -4.58 12.13
C ALA A 60 2.10 -6.11 12.20
N ARG A 61 1.32 -6.75 11.33
CA ARG A 61 1.18 -8.22 11.24
C ARG A 61 2.11 -8.86 10.20
N GLY A 62 2.88 -8.06 9.46
CA GLY A 62 3.72 -8.56 8.37
C GLY A 62 2.92 -9.12 7.18
N GLU A 63 1.67 -8.68 7.01
CA GLU A 63 0.79 -9.07 5.89
C GLU A 63 1.17 -8.35 4.59
N ILE A 64 1.88 -7.23 4.69
CA ILE A 64 2.41 -6.44 3.58
C ILE A 64 3.81 -5.90 3.93
N ALA A 65 4.65 -5.70 2.91
CA ALA A 65 5.99 -5.13 3.05
C ALA A 65 5.98 -3.60 3.18
N GLY A 66 4.91 -2.97 2.70
CA GLY A 66 4.90 -1.54 2.52
C GLY A 66 3.72 -1.02 1.71
N VAL A 67 3.82 0.26 1.33
CA VAL A 67 2.77 0.98 0.62
C VAL A 67 3.28 1.75 -0.59
N LEU A 68 2.39 1.94 -1.55
CA LEU A 68 2.54 2.89 -2.66
C LEU A 68 1.63 4.10 -2.42
N LEU A 69 2.25 5.28 -2.23
CA LEU A 69 1.55 6.54 -2.08
C LEU A 69 1.21 7.14 -3.42
N LEU A 70 -0.01 7.68 -3.52
CA LEU A 70 -0.51 8.40 -4.68
C LEU A 70 -0.99 9.80 -4.25
N GLU A 71 -1.41 10.63 -5.20
CA GLU A 71 -1.83 12.03 -4.96
C GLU A 71 -2.90 12.15 -3.86
N ARG A 72 -3.78 11.15 -3.74
CA ARG A 72 -4.81 11.07 -2.68
C ARG A 72 -4.27 10.94 -1.25
N ASN A 73 -2.96 10.76 -1.08
CA ASN A 73 -2.29 10.63 0.22
C ASN A 73 -1.47 11.87 0.61
N ILE A 74 -1.33 12.85 -0.29
CA ILE A 74 -0.35 13.94 -0.18
C ILE A 74 -1.07 15.30 -0.22
N ARG A 75 -0.83 16.13 0.80
CA ARG A 75 -1.40 17.49 0.93
C ARG A 75 -0.36 18.54 1.25
N SER A 76 0.58 18.25 2.15
CA SER A 76 1.71 19.11 2.48
C SER A 76 2.88 18.28 3.00
N PRO A 77 4.11 18.83 3.08
CA PRO A 77 5.26 18.13 3.67
C PRO A 77 5.01 17.70 5.11
N GLU A 78 4.40 18.57 5.93
CA GLU A 78 4.12 18.28 7.34
C GLU A 78 3.08 17.17 7.48
N GLN A 79 2.04 17.19 6.66
CA GLN A 79 1.02 16.13 6.65
C GLN A 79 1.63 14.80 6.21
N LEU A 80 2.41 14.79 5.13
CA LEU A 80 3.04 13.58 4.62
C LEU A 80 4.05 13.00 5.62
N SER A 81 4.81 13.86 6.32
CA SER A 81 5.71 13.46 7.41
C SER A 81 4.94 12.75 8.53
N ARG A 82 3.82 13.30 9.00
CA ARG A 82 2.97 12.63 10.00
C ARG A 82 2.45 11.26 9.53
N LEU A 83 1.99 11.19 8.29
CA LEU A 83 1.47 9.94 7.71
C LEU A 83 2.56 8.86 7.62
N THR A 84 3.71 9.21 7.05
CA THR A 84 4.83 8.26 6.86
C THR A 84 5.46 7.85 8.18
N ASN A 85 5.54 8.73 9.18
CA ASN A 85 5.99 8.37 10.53
C ASN A 85 5.06 7.35 11.19
N ALA A 86 3.73 7.51 11.07
CA ALA A 86 2.78 6.55 11.61
C ALA A 86 2.90 5.18 10.93
N LEU A 87 3.08 5.15 9.60
CA LEU A 87 3.32 3.91 8.84
C LEU A 87 4.59 3.21 9.33
N ARG A 88 5.70 3.95 9.48
CA ARG A 88 6.97 3.40 9.99
C ARG A 88 6.84 2.86 11.41
N ALA A 89 6.13 3.58 12.28
CA ALA A 89 5.89 3.18 13.66
C ALA A 89 5.04 1.91 13.78
N ALA A 90 4.26 1.55 12.76
CA ALA A 90 3.44 0.33 12.77
C ALA A 90 4.27 -0.95 12.69
N SER A 91 5.49 -0.91 12.13
CA SER A 91 6.41 -2.05 12.05
C SER A 91 7.86 -1.61 12.32
N PRO A 92 8.23 -1.37 13.60
CA PRO A 92 9.53 -0.81 13.93
C PRO A 92 10.69 -1.80 13.73
N ALA A 93 10.43 -3.10 13.91
CA ALA A 93 11.44 -4.15 13.74
C ALA A 93 11.79 -4.41 12.26
N LEU A 94 10.83 -4.16 11.36
CA LEU A 94 11.01 -4.24 9.92
C LEU A 94 10.30 -3.03 9.29
N PRO A 95 10.98 -1.88 9.20
CA PRO A 95 10.39 -0.66 8.68
C PRO A 95 9.80 -0.87 7.28
N PRO A 96 8.58 -0.38 7.02
CA PRO A 96 7.91 -0.58 5.75
C PRO A 96 8.61 0.16 4.61
N VAL A 97 8.52 -0.42 3.42
CA VAL A 97 8.81 0.30 2.18
C VAL A 97 7.69 1.31 1.94
N ILE A 98 8.04 2.57 1.71
CA ILE A 98 7.10 3.63 1.34
C ILE A 98 7.54 4.15 -0.03
N ALA A 99 6.79 3.78 -1.06
CA ALA A 99 7.09 4.11 -2.45
C ALA A 99 6.14 5.20 -2.98
N LEU A 100 6.60 5.93 -3.99
CA LEU A 100 5.78 6.81 -4.84
C LEU A 100 6.47 7.00 -6.19
N ASP A 101 5.73 7.47 -7.19
CA ASP A 101 6.30 7.82 -8.50
C ASP A 101 6.78 9.28 -8.49
N GLN A 102 8.10 9.49 -8.48
CA GLN A 102 8.73 10.82 -8.47
C GLN A 102 9.69 11.02 -9.66
N GLU A 103 9.19 10.73 -10.86
CA GLU A 103 9.95 10.81 -12.11
C GLU A 103 10.17 12.26 -12.58
N GLY A 104 9.23 13.15 -12.24
CA GLY A 104 9.18 14.53 -12.73
C GLY A 104 8.12 14.73 -13.83
N GLY A 105 7.89 15.98 -14.20
CA GLY A 105 6.84 16.36 -15.13
C GLY A 105 5.45 15.89 -14.66
N LYS A 106 4.72 15.21 -15.54
CA LYS A 106 3.35 14.72 -15.25
C LYS A 106 3.31 13.51 -14.32
N VAL A 107 4.44 12.84 -14.09
CA VAL A 107 4.56 11.63 -13.26
C VAL A 107 5.37 11.96 -12.01
N ALA A 108 4.94 13.01 -11.31
CA ALA A 108 5.43 13.37 -9.99
C ALA A 108 4.22 13.41 -9.04
N ARG A 109 4.36 12.81 -7.85
CA ARG A 109 3.33 12.91 -6.80
C ARG A 109 3.61 14.05 -5.82
N LEU A 110 4.87 14.43 -5.68
CA LEU A 110 5.29 15.62 -4.95
C LEU A 110 5.51 16.74 -5.96
N GLY A 111 4.75 17.83 -5.84
CA GLY A 111 4.92 19.01 -6.67
C GLY A 111 4.55 20.29 -5.93
N ALA A 112 4.70 21.41 -6.61
CA ALA A 112 4.50 22.75 -6.05
C ALA A 112 3.10 22.94 -5.44
N ALA A 113 2.09 22.33 -6.03
CA ALA A 113 0.71 22.38 -5.53
C ALA A 113 0.54 21.77 -4.12
N GLN A 114 1.48 20.93 -3.68
CA GLN A 114 1.50 20.33 -2.33
C GLN A 114 2.69 20.84 -1.51
N GLY A 115 3.39 21.89 -1.93
CA GLY A 115 4.51 22.49 -1.19
C GLY A 115 5.86 21.80 -1.39
N PHE A 116 6.05 21.03 -2.46
CA PHE A 116 7.32 20.41 -2.84
C PHE A 116 7.94 21.09 -4.07
N LEU A 117 9.15 20.67 -4.45
CA LEU A 117 9.79 21.16 -5.67
C LEU A 117 9.23 20.44 -6.91
N ASP A 118 9.05 21.18 -7.99
CA ASP A 118 8.74 20.61 -9.29
C ASP A 118 10.02 20.15 -10.00
N TRP A 119 9.90 19.02 -10.69
CA TRP A 119 10.98 18.41 -11.45
C TRP A 119 10.60 18.31 -12.92
N ARG A 120 11.57 18.50 -13.79
CA ARG A 120 11.49 18.22 -15.22
C ARG A 120 11.34 16.71 -15.43
N GLY A 121 10.56 16.36 -16.44
CA GLY A 121 10.48 14.97 -16.90
C GLY A 121 11.76 14.54 -17.60
N ALA A 122 12.00 13.23 -17.67
CA ALA A 122 13.18 12.67 -18.32
C ALA A 122 13.32 13.12 -19.79
N ALA A 123 12.21 13.21 -20.53
CA ALA A 123 12.20 13.67 -21.92
C ALA A 123 12.66 15.12 -22.07
N ASP A 124 12.41 15.99 -21.08
CA ASP A 124 12.86 17.38 -21.12
C ASP A 124 14.35 17.47 -20.81
N LEU A 125 14.86 16.67 -19.86
CA LEU A 125 16.29 16.61 -19.56
C LEU A 125 17.11 16.10 -20.75
N ALA A 126 16.59 15.11 -21.47
CA ALA A 126 17.26 14.54 -22.63
C ALA A 126 17.47 15.53 -23.79
N ARG A 127 16.68 16.61 -23.87
CA ARG A 127 16.83 17.64 -24.92
C ARG A 127 18.01 18.57 -24.69
N ASP A 128 18.50 18.68 -23.45
CA ASP A 128 19.47 19.72 -23.07
C ASP A 128 20.93 19.32 -23.33
N THR A 129 21.19 18.17 -23.95
CA THR A 129 22.56 17.64 -24.18
C THR A 129 23.41 17.60 -22.90
N ALA A 130 22.77 17.41 -21.75
CA ALA A 130 23.41 17.38 -20.44
C ALA A 130 24.35 16.17 -20.31
N SER A 131 25.49 16.36 -19.64
CA SER A 131 26.38 15.24 -19.30
C SER A 131 25.73 14.30 -18.29
N SER A 132 26.29 13.10 -18.10
CA SER A 132 25.79 12.16 -17.08
C SER A 132 25.94 12.74 -15.67
N GLU A 133 26.99 13.54 -15.46
CA GLU A 133 27.27 14.28 -14.24
C GLU A 133 26.20 15.36 -13.99
N ASP A 134 25.80 16.12 -15.01
CA ASP A 134 24.74 17.12 -14.90
C ASP A 134 23.39 16.46 -14.57
N ILE A 135 23.08 15.33 -15.21
CA ILE A 135 21.87 14.56 -14.92
C ILE A 135 21.92 14.03 -13.49
N TYR A 136 23.03 13.48 -13.04
CA TYR A 136 23.18 13.03 -11.65
C TYR A 136 22.98 14.19 -10.65
N ALA A 137 23.65 15.32 -10.89
CA ALA A 137 23.50 16.52 -10.07
C ALA A 137 22.06 17.04 -10.03
N TYR A 138 21.32 16.87 -11.14
CA TYR A 138 19.90 17.19 -11.20
C TYR A 138 19.02 16.28 -10.33
N TYR A 139 19.26 14.96 -10.34
CA TYR A 139 18.46 14.01 -9.57
C TYR A 139 18.84 13.95 -8.08
N ALA A 140 20.09 14.24 -7.72
CA ALA A 140 20.59 14.14 -6.35
C ALA A 140 19.74 14.87 -5.28
N PRO A 141 19.38 16.16 -5.44
CA PRO A 141 18.57 16.87 -4.45
C PRO A 141 17.11 16.38 -4.39
N ARG A 142 16.63 15.65 -5.40
CA ARG A 142 15.24 15.17 -5.45
C ARG A 142 14.90 14.22 -4.32
N ALA A 143 15.86 13.40 -3.89
CA ALA A 143 15.69 12.46 -2.79
C ALA A 143 15.71 13.14 -1.40
N GLN A 144 16.09 14.42 -1.32
CA GLN A 144 16.30 15.14 -0.06
C GLN A 144 15.18 16.13 0.29
N GLN A 145 14.24 16.38 -0.63
CA GLN A 145 13.14 17.33 -0.44
C GLN A 145 12.03 16.80 0.48
#